data_AF-A0A1Y2FD79-F1
#
_entry.id   AF-A0A1Y2FD79-F1
#
_cell.length_a   1.000
_cell.length_b   1.000
_cell.length_c   1.000
_cell.angle_alpha   90.00
_cell.angle_beta   90.00
_cell.angle_gamma   90.00
#
_symmetry.space_group_name_H-M   'P 1'
#
loop_
_entity.id
_entity.type
_entity.pdbx_description
1 polymer ?
#
loop_
_entity_poly.entity_id
_entity_poly.type
_entity_poly.pdbx_seq_one_letter_code
_entity_poly.pdbx_strand_id
1 'polypeptide(L)'
;MESGAHPPQQAIHDLVPGTVRLFDSDGNDISGGELLLSPAPSTDPEDPLNWSTARKHLSLANVSLFTVLMGYATGCLFSIYVPYSESSAVGIQGNISAISALF
;
A
#
# COMPACT_ATOMS: atom_id res chain seq x y z
N MET A 1 -8.40 -34.16 42.35
CA MET A 1 -7.10 -33.54 42.70
C MET A 1 -6.10 -34.31 41.87
N GLU A 2 -5.56 -33.84 40.74
CA GLU A 2 -5.01 -32.53 40.40
C GLU A 2 -5.08 -32.39 38.86
N SER A 3 -5.61 -31.27 38.38
CA SER A 3 -4.82 -30.21 37.76
C SER A 3 -4.71 -30.41 36.24
N GLY A 4 -5.74 -29.94 35.53
CA GLY A 4 -5.64 -29.62 34.11
C GLY A 4 -4.69 -28.44 33.96
N ALA A 5 -3.40 -28.75 33.74
CA ALA A 5 -2.38 -27.77 33.45
C ALA A 5 -2.52 -27.33 31.99
N HIS A 6 -3.31 -26.28 31.80
CA HIS A 6 -3.27 -25.42 30.64
C HIS A 6 -1.80 -25.01 30.39
N PRO A 7 -1.22 -25.26 29.21
CA PRO A 7 0.13 -24.79 28.90
C PRO A 7 0.18 -23.26 29.06
N PRO A 8 1.34 -22.69 29.44
CA PRO A 8 1.44 -21.26 29.63
C PRO A 8 1.15 -20.57 28.29
N GLN A 9 -0.04 -19.97 28.17
CA GLN A 9 -0.38 -19.00 27.14
C GLN A 9 0.41 -17.72 27.45
N GLN A 10 1.74 -17.81 27.35
CA GLN A 10 2.63 -16.67 27.49
C GLN A 10 2.48 -15.82 26.23
N ALA A 11 1.60 -14.83 26.36
CA ALA A 11 1.54 -13.59 25.60
C ALA A 11 1.86 -13.72 24.09
N ILE A 12 0.87 -14.19 23.32
CA ILE A 12 0.78 -13.91 21.87
C ILE A 12 0.71 -12.38 21.60
N HIS A 13 0.57 -11.56 22.65
CA HIS A 13 0.36 -10.13 22.58
C HIS A 13 1.64 -9.29 22.33
N ASP A 14 2.84 -9.87 22.42
CA ASP A 14 4.11 -9.17 22.18
C ASP A 14 4.84 -9.60 20.89
N LEU A 15 4.28 -10.52 20.12
CA LEU A 15 4.80 -10.83 18.79
C LEU A 15 4.25 -9.83 17.78
N VAL A 16 5.15 -9.14 17.08
CA VAL A 16 4.79 -8.31 15.92
C VAL A 16 4.00 -9.19 14.95
N PRO A 17 2.80 -8.76 14.50
CA PRO A 17 2.01 -9.52 13.55
C PRO A 17 2.87 -9.93 12.33
N GLY A 18 3.02 -11.24 12.08
CA GLY A 18 3.92 -11.79 11.05
C GLY A 18 5.11 -12.60 11.59
N THR A 19 5.25 -12.73 12.90
CA THR A 19 6.28 -13.57 13.53
C THR A 19 5.66 -14.87 14.01
N VAL A 20 6.30 -16.02 13.77
CA VAL A 20 5.90 -17.32 14.34
C VAL A 20 7.09 -17.87 15.12
N ARG A 21 6.90 -18.19 16.40
CA ARG A 21 7.91 -18.87 17.22
C ARG A 21 7.75 -20.38 17.03
N LEU A 22 8.80 -21.05 16.55
CA LEU A 22 8.82 -22.51 16.41
C LEU A 22 9.34 -23.13 17.71
N PHE A 23 8.61 -24.11 18.24
CA PHE A 23 9.02 -24.95 19.36
C PHE A 23 9.38 -26.34 18.83
N ASP A 24 10.42 -26.97 19.37
CA ASP A 24 10.73 -28.37 19.08
C ASP A 24 9.67 -29.29 19.72
N SER A 25 9.56 -30.50 19.19
CA SER A 25 8.58 -31.54 19.55
C SER A 25 8.56 -31.89 21.05
N ASP A 26 9.65 -31.56 21.76
CA ASP A 26 9.85 -31.82 23.19
C ASP A 26 9.67 -30.56 24.07
N GLY A 27 9.16 -29.46 23.52
CA GLY A 27 8.84 -28.23 24.28
C GLY A 27 10.05 -27.46 24.79
N ASN A 28 11.27 -27.83 24.38
CA ASN A 28 12.47 -27.05 24.64
C ASN A 28 12.67 -25.98 23.55
N ASP A 29 13.03 -24.78 24.00
CA ASP A 29 13.53 -23.74 23.10
C ASP A 29 14.80 -24.27 22.43
N ILE A 30 14.77 -24.38 21.09
CA ILE A 30 15.95 -24.69 20.29
C ILE A 30 16.96 -23.58 20.62
N SER A 31 18.08 -23.97 21.25
CA SER A 31 19.09 -23.06 21.79
C SER A 31 19.80 -22.31 20.67
N GLY A 32 19.13 -21.30 20.13
CA GLY A 32 19.59 -20.61 18.94
C GLY A 32 18.56 -19.69 18.26
N GLY A 33 17.43 -19.34 18.89
CA GLY A 33 16.60 -18.20 18.49
C GLY A 33 16.40 -18.01 16.98
N GLU A 34 16.18 -19.11 16.24
CA GLU A 34 16.05 -19.04 14.79
C GLU A 34 14.64 -18.57 14.47
N LEU A 35 14.48 -17.25 14.48
CA LEU A 35 13.27 -16.55 14.12
C LEU A 35 13.05 -16.70 12.61
N LEU A 36 12.36 -17.76 12.18
CA LEU A 36 11.96 -17.90 10.79
C LEU A 36 10.80 -16.92 10.51
N LEU A 37 11.13 -15.79 9.90
CA LEU A 37 10.17 -14.80 9.43
C LEU A 37 9.26 -15.44 8.36
N SER A 38 7.95 -15.49 8.62
CA SER A 38 6.96 -16.01 7.68
C SER A 38 6.02 -14.87 7.27
N PRO A 39 6.00 -14.47 5.99
CA PRO A 39 6.62 -15.14 4.85
C PRO A 39 8.12 -14.88 4.76
N ALA A 40 8.85 -15.84 4.19
CA ALA A 40 10.30 -15.74 3.99
C ALA A 40 10.63 -14.40 3.31
N PRO A 41 11.69 -13.68 3.75
CA PRO A 41 12.11 -12.45 3.10
C PRO A 41 12.39 -12.76 1.63
N SER A 42 11.55 -12.21 0.75
CA SER A 42 11.73 -12.32 -0.70
C SER A 42 13.07 -11.70 -1.04
N THR A 43 14.00 -12.49 -1.60
CA THR A 43 15.31 -12.01 -2.08
C THR A 43 15.25 -11.55 -3.54
N ASP A 44 14.06 -11.46 -4.12
CA ASP A 44 13.88 -11.08 -5.52
C ASP A 44 14.27 -9.61 -5.72
N PRO A 45 15.27 -9.30 -6.57
CA PRO A 45 15.71 -7.94 -6.84
C PRO A 45 14.63 -7.06 -7.49
N GLU A 46 13.60 -7.66 -8.08
CA GLU A 46 12.46 -6.93 -8.64
C GLU A 46 11.32 -6.73 -7.64
N ASP A 47 11.44 -7.24 -6.41
CA ASP A 47 10.51 -6.93 -5.33
C ASP A 47 10.62 -5.43 -4.97
N PRO A 48 9.53 -4.64 -5.04
CA PRO A 48 9.55 -3.24 -4.65
C PRO A 48 10.09 -3.00 -3.23
N LEU A 49 10.02 -4.01 -2.36
CA LEU A 49 10.58 -3.95 -1.01
C LEU A 49 12.13 -3.97 -1.00
N ASN A 50 12.78 -4.62 -1.96
CA ASN A 50 14.24 -4.73 -2.07
C ASN A 50 14.90 -3.62 -2.90
N TRP A 51 14.13 -2.78 -3.58
CA TRP A 51 14.68 -1.72 -4.40
C TRP A 51 15.60 -0.78 -3.58
N SER A 52 16.69 -0.34 -4.22
CA SER A 52 17.55 0.70 -3.66
C SER A 52 16.75 1.97 -3.37
N THR A 53 17.13 2.72 -2.34
CA THR A 53 16.41 3.92 -1.90
C THR A 53 16.16 4.89 -3.06
N ALA A 54 17.10 5.01 -4.00
CA ALA A 54 16.94 5.82 -5.21
C ALA A 54 15.82 5.33 -6.15
N ARG A 55 15.71 4.02 -6.41
CA ARG A 55 14.62 3.44 -7.22
C ARG A 55 13.25 3.66 -6.57
N LYS A 56 13.17 3.54 -5.25
CA LYS A 56 11.94 3.82 -4.48
C LYS A 56 11.52 5.28 -4.61
N HIS A 57 12.45 6.21 -4.46
CA HIS A 57 12.17 7.65 -4.59
C HIS A 57 11.82 8.04 -6.03
N LEU A 58 12.44 7.43 -7.04
CA LEU A 58 12.11 7.68 -8.45
C LEU A 58 10.68 7.23 -8.79
N SER A 59 10.29 6.04 -8.32
CA SER A 59 8.92 5.54 -8.50
C SER A 59 7.90 6.45 -7.82
N LEU A 60 8.17 6.85 -6.57
CA LEU A 60 7.33 7.79 -5.84
C LEU A 60 7.24 9.14 -6.56
N ALA A 61 8.38 9.70 -6.96
CA ALA A 61 8.45 10.97 -7.67
C ALA A 61 7.69 10.93 -9.00
N ASN A 62 7.75 9.82 -9.74
CA ASN A 62 7.01 9.65 -10.98
C ASN A 62 5.50 9.70 -10.76
N VAL A 63 4.97 8.93 -9.79
CA VAL A 63 3.54 8.91 -9.49
C VAL A 63 3.08 10.26 -8.93
N SER A 64 3.87 10.87 -8.04
CA SER A 64 3.60 12.19 -7.50
C SER A 64 3.59 13.27 -8.59
N LEU A 65 4.58 13.25 -9.49
CA LEU A 65 4.66 14.21 -10.59
C LEU A 65 3.48 14.05 -11.54
N PHE A 66 3.12 12.83 -11.92
CA PHE A 66 1.94 12.57 -12.74
C PHE A 66 0.67 13.16 -12.10
N THR A 67 0.49 12.92 -10.80
CA THR A 67 -0.67 13.40 -10.04
C THR A 67 -0.72 14.93 -10.00
N VAL A 68 0.41 15.57 -9.69
CA VAL A 68 0.53 17.03 -9.63
C VAL A 68 0.30 17.67 -11.00
N LEU A 69 0.88 17.10 -12.06
CA LEU A 69 0.70 17.61 -13.42
C LEU A 69 -0.75 17.49 -13.88
N MET A 70 -1.44 16.39 -13.56
CA MET A 70 -2.87 16.27 -13.86
C MET A 70 -3.70 17.30 -13.10
N GLY A 71 -3.45 17.46 -11.79
CA GLY A 71 -4.15 18.47 -11.00
C GLY A 71 -3.93 19.90 -11.52
N TYR A 72 -2.70 20.22 -11.92
CA TYR A 72 -2.36 21.52 -12.52
C TYR A 72 -3.07 21.74 -13.85
N ALA A 73 -3.01 20.76 -14.77
CA ALA A 73 -3.68 20.84 -16.07
C ALA A 73 -5.19 21.03 -15.91
N THR A 74 -5.82 20.25 -15.03
CA THR A 74 -7.24 20.38 -14.70
C THR A 74 -7.57 21.75 -14.09
N GLY A 75 -6.73 22.28 -13.20
CA GLY A 75 -6.90 23.62 -12.65
C GLY A 75 -6.86 24.72 -13.71
N CYS A 76 -5.88 24.66 -14.63
CA CYS A 76 -5.79 25.59 -15.76
C CYS A 76 -7.01 25.49 -16.69
N LEU A 77 -7.48 24.27 -16.97
CA LEU A 77 -8.66 24.04 -17.78
C LEU A 77 -9.92 24.65 -17.14
N PHE A 78 -10.17 24.40 -15.85
CA PHE A 78 -11.31 25.00 -15.15
C PHE A 78 -11.25 26.52 -15.10
N SER A 79 -10.05 27.11 -15.00
CA SER A 79 -9.88 28.56 -14.97
C SER A 79 -10.36 29.25 -16.26
N ILE A 80 -10.21 28.61 -17.42
CA ILE A 80 -10.67 29.16 -18.71
C ILE A 80 -12.04 28.59 -19.13
N TYR A 81 -12.51 27.55 -18.46
CA TYR A 81 -13.72 26.83 -18.85
C TYR A 81 -14.99 27.68 -18.84
N VAL A 82 -15.17 28.53 -17.83
CA VAL A 82 -16.35 29.40 -17.71
C VAL A 82 -16.48 30.36 -18.91
N PRO A 83 -15.50 31.24 -19.19
CA PRO A 83 -15.59 32.16 -20.34
C PRO A 83 -15.61 31.43 -21.69
N TYR A 84 -14.99 30.25 -21.78
CA TYR A 84 -15.07 29.41 -22.97
C TYR A 84 -16.48 28.83 -23.18
N SER A 85 -17.15 28.38 -22.12
CA SER A 85 -18.50 27.80 -22.20
C SER A 85 -19.57 28.83 -22.60
N GLU A 86 -19.36 30.10 -22.26
CA GLU A 86 -20.24 31.22 -22.64
C GLU A 86 -20.07 31.62 -24.11
N SER A 87 -18.87 31.42 -24.67
CA SER A 87 -18.56 31.72 -26.08
C SER A 87 -18.79 30.53 -27.02
N SER A 88 -18.97 29.33 -26.47
CA SER A 88 -19.19 28.09 -27.20
C SER A 88 -20.69 27.74 -27.28
N ALA A 89 -21.15 27.17 -28.39
CA ALA A 89 -22.54 26.66 -28.50
C ALA A 89 -22.82 25.43 -27.62
N VAL A 90 -21.78 24.86 -26.98
CA VAL A 90 -21.85 23.72 -26.06
C VAL A 90 -21.71 24.24 -24.63
N GLY A 91 -22.84 24.42 -23.95
CA GLY A 91 -22.88 24.84 -22.55
C GLY A 91 -22.42 23.72 -21.59
N ILE A 92 -22.21 24.10 -20.33
CA ILE A 92 -21.75 23.23 -19.24
C ILE A 92 -22.53 21.90 -19.18
N GLN A 93 -23.85 21.97 -19.38
CA GLN A 93 -24.73 20.80 -19.36
C GLN A 93 -24.43 19.79 -20.48
N GLY A 94 -24.09 20.26 -21.69
CA GLY A 94 -23.78 19.39 -22.82
C GLY A 94 -22.48 18.62 -22.62
N ASN A 95 -21.49 19.24 -21.96
CA ASN A 95 -20.24 18.60 -21.61
C ASN A 95 -20.43 17.52 -20.52
N ILE A 96 -21.20 17.84 -19.47
CA ILE A 96 -21.51 16.88 -18.40
C ILE A 96 -22.22 15.65 -18.94
N SER A 97 -23.20 15.82 -19.84
CA SER A 97 -23.90 14.72 -20.48
C SER A 97 -23.00 13.89 -21.42
N ALA A 98 -22.03 14.51 -22.10
CA ALA A 98 -21.07 13.78 -22.93
C ALA A 98 -20.10 12.94 -22.09
N ILE A 99 -19.63 13.46 -20.95
CA ILE A 99 -18.77 12.71 -20.01
C ILE A 99 -19.55 11.53 -19.42
N SER A 100 -20.81 11.71 -19.03
CA SER A 100 -21.62 10.61 -18.49
C SER A 100 -21.98 9.55 -19.52
N ALA A 101 -21.87 9.84 -20.82
CA ALA A 101 -22.10 8.86 -21.87
C ALA A 101 -20.86 7.97 -22.13
N LEU A 102 -19.70 8.34 -21.58
CA LEU A 102 -18.44 7.59 -21.71
C LEU A 102 -18.20 6.58 -20.58
N PHE A 103 -19.03 6.59 -19.52
CA PHE A 103 -18.97 5.70 -18.35
C PHE A 103 -20.31 5.01 -18.11
#